data_AF-A0A7V5PRE7-F1
#
_entry.id   AF-A0A7V5PRE7-F1
#
_cell.length_a   1.000
_cell.length_b   1.000
_cell.length_c   1.000
_cell.angle_alpha   90.00
_cell.angle_beta   90.00
_cell.angle_gamma   90.00
#
_symmetry.space_group_name_H-M   'P 1'
#
loop_
_entity.id
_entity.type
_entity.pdbx_description
1 polymer ?
#
loop_
_entity_poly.entity_id
_entity_poly.type
_entity_poly.pdbx_seq_one_letter_code
_entity_poly.pdbx_strand_id
1 'polypeptide(L)'
;MTQWFKQYWKQRDPTPATEYNELLNEFYQRVSEANRKFSTRHNEGWETDRGKILILYGPPKKIKNRAFATDTAPHVIWIYDEGLRFLFVDTKRNGDFKLIENVTEQ
;
A
#
# COMPACT_ATOMS: atom_id res chain seq x y z
N MET A 1 -18.61 4.97 14.85
CA MET A 1 -17.15 5.10 15.05
C MET A 1 -16.83 4.90 16.52
N THR A 2 -15.95 3.96 16.85
CA THR A 2 -15.65 3.55 18.23
C THR A 2 -14.81 4.59 18.97
N GLN A 3 -14.87 4.58 20.31
CA GLN A 3 -14.11 5.51 21.16
C GLN A 3 -12.60 5.38 20.95
N TRP A 4 -12.09 4.14 20.85
CA TRP A 4 -10.67 3.88 20.65
C TRP A 4 -10.16 4.43 19.31
N PHE A 5 -10.96 4.35 18.24
CA PHE A 5 -10.55 4.83 16.91
C PHE A 5 -10.42 6.34 16.90
N LYS A 6 -11.39 7.04 17.50
CA LYS A 6 -11.31 8.51 17.67
C LYS A 6 -10.07 8.93 18.45
N GLN A 7 -9.77 8.23 19.56
CA GLN A 7 -8.59 8.52 20.37
C GLN A 7 -7.28 8.23 19.62
N TYR A 8 -7.22 7.12 18.89
CA TYR A 8 -6.05 6.72 18.10
C TYR A 8 -5.63 7.80 17.09
N TRP A 9 -6.60 8.34 16.35
CA TRP A 9 -6.34 9.37 15.34
C TRP A 9 -6.12 10.74 15.97
N LYS A 10 -6.89 11.12 17.00
CA LYS A 10 -6.68 12.39 17.72
C LYS A 10 -5.25 12.52 18.27
N GLN A 11 -4.65 11.44 18.75
CA GLN A 11 -3.26 11.45 19.23
C GLN A 11 -2.22 11.61 18.11
N ARG A 12 -2.60 11.37 16.86
CA ARG A 12 -1.74 11.43 15.67
C ARG A 12 -2.09 12.59 14.76
N ASP A 13 -2.87 13.54 15.26
CA ASP A 13 -3.23 14.74 14.54
C ASP A 13 -1.97 15.62 14.35
N PRO A 14 -1.46 15.80 13.13
CA PRO A 14 -0.27 16.61 12.90
C PRO A 14 -0.53 18.09 13.15
N THR A 15 -1.79 18.53 13.01
CA THR A 15 -2.19 19.93 13.16
C THR A 15 -3.48 20.04 13.98
N PRO A 16 -3.41 19.81 15.31
CA PRO A 16 -4.59 19.76 16.18
C PRO A 16 -5.41 21.07 16.28
N ALA A 17 -4.90 22.15 15.70
CA ALA A 17 -5.57 23.46 15.65
C ALA A 17 -6.57 23.56 14.48
N THR A 18 -6.54 22.63 13.51
CA THR A 18 -7.53 22.57 12.44
C THR A 18 -8.76 21.77 12.87
N GLU A 19 -9.86 21.89 12.12
CA GLU A 19 -11.09 21.16 12.39
C GLU A 19 -11.00 19.67 12.02
N TYR A 20 -10.03 19.29 11.18
CA TYR A 20 -9.94 17.96 10.59
C TYR A 20 -8.54 17.38 10.75
N ASN A 21 -8.46 16.11 11.10
CA ASN A 21 -7.19 15.39 11.19
C ASN A 21 -6.67 15.05 9.79
N GLU A 22 -5.59 15.68 9.37
CA GLU A 22 -5.01 15.56 8.04
C GLU A 22 -4.47 14.16 7.77
N LEU A 23 -3.90 13.50 8.79
CA LEU A 23 -3.38 12.14 8.67
C LEU A 23 -4.52 11.12 8.46
N LEU A 24 -5.66 11.30 9.13
CA LEU A 24 -6.84 10.48 8.92
C LEU A 24 -7.42 10.68 7.52
N ASN A 25 -7.44 11.93 7.04
CA ASN A 25 -7.87 12.24 5.68
C ASN A 25 -6.95 11.57 4.65
N GLU A 26 -5.64 11.68 4.82
CA GLU A 26 -4.66 11.01 3.97
C GLU A 26 -4.82 9.49 3.99
N PHE A 27 -5.02 8.89 5.18
CA PHE A 27 -5.29 7.46 5.32
C PHE A 27 -6.49 7.04 4.46
N TYR A 28 -7.62 7.76 4.55
CA TYR A 28 -8.79 7.44 3.73
C TYR A 28 -8.57 7.67 2.23
N GLN A 29 -7.80 8.69 1.86
CA GLN A 29 -7.40 8.89 0.45
C GLN A 29 -6.59 7.70 -0.07
N ARG A 30 -5.61 7.22 0.70
CA ARG A 30 -4.80 6.05 0.34
C ARG A 30 -5.61 4.75 0.31
N VAL A 31 -6.59 4.58 1.20
CA VAL A 31 -7.55 3.45 1.15
C VAL A 31 -8.36 3.48 -0.13
N SER A 32 -8.92 4.64 -0.49
CA SER A 32 -9.67 4.82 -1.74
C SER A 32 -8.81 4.53 -2.97
N GLU A 33 -7.57 5.01 -2.97
CA GLU A 33 -6.61 4.74 -4.04
C GLU A 33 -6.23 3.26 -4.13
N ALA A 34 -6.01 2.60 -2.99
CA ALA A 34 -5.74 1.17 -2.93
C ALA A 34 -6.91 0.39 -3.54
N ASN A 35 -8.15 0.71 -3.15
CA ASN A 35 -9.36 0.11 -3.70
C ASN A 35 -9.48 0.32 -5.20
N ARG A 36 -9.21 1.53 -5.69
CA ARG A 36 -9.25 1.82 -7.12
C ARG A 36 -8.22 1.02 -7.92
N LYS A 37 -7.02 0.84 -7.38
CA LYS A 37 -5.88 0.26 -8.13
C LYS A 37 -5.72 -1.25 -7.98
N PHE A 38 -6.08 -1.81 -6.82
CA PHE A 38 -5.67 -3.16 -6.43
C PHE A 38 -6.83 -4.08 -6.02
N SER A 39 -8.09 -3.64 -6.12
CA SER A 39 -9.22 -4.54 -5.92
C SER A 39 -9.14 -5.72 -6.89
N THR A 40 -9.46 -6.89 -6.38
CA THR A 40 -9.51 -8.14 -7.15
C THR A 40 -10.94 -8.63 -7.20
N ARG A 41 -11.19 -9.79 -7.84
CA ARG A 41 -12.52 -10.41 -7.83
C ARG A 41 -13.03 -10.73 -6.41
N HIS A 42 -12.13 -10.99 -5.46
CA HIS A 42 -12.48 -11.53 -4.14
C HIS A 42 -12.15 -10.62 -2.96
N ASN A 43 -11.27 -9.64 -3.14
CA ASN A 43 -10.79 -8.77 -2.07
C ASN A 43 -10.85 -7.31 -2.52
N GLU A 44 -11.18 -6.42 -1.58
CA GLU A 44 -11.01 -4.99 -1.78
C GLU A 44 -9.51 -4.64 -1.84
N GLY A 45 -9.16 -3.57 -2.53
CA GLY A 45 -7.77 -3.20 -2.73
C GLY A 45 -6.99 -2.97 -1.45
N TRP A 46 -7.59 -2.37 -0.41
CA TRP A 46 -6.95 -2.18 0.90
C TRP A 46 -6.60 -3.48 1.62
N GLU A 47 -7.24 -4.60 1.26
CA GLU A 47 -6.97 -5.93 1.84
C GLU A 47 -5.77 -6.61 1.16
N THR A 48 -5.44 -6.21 -0.06
CA THR A 48 -4.29 -6.75 -0.81
C THR A 48 -2.96 -6.25 -0.26
N ASP A 49 -1.89 -7.02 -0.47
CA ASP A 49 -0.57 -6.64 0.01
C ASP A 49 -0.08 -5.32 -0.61
N ARG A 50 -0.33 -5.11 -1.90
CA ARG A 50 -0.04 -3.82 -2.56
C ARG A 50 -0.84 -2.67 -1.96
N GLY A 51 -2.12 -2.89 -1.64
CA GLY A 51 -2.93 -1.87 -0.99
C GLY A 51 -2.45 -1.52 0.41
N LYS A 52 -2.11 -2.52 1.22
CA LYS A 52 -1.54 -2.32 2.57
C LYS A 52 -0.24 -1.52 2.51
N ILE A 53 0.66 -1.87 1.60
CA ILE A 53 1.93 -1.14 1.44
C ILE A 53 1.69 0.28 0.94
N LEU A 54 0.74 0.50 0.01
CA LEU A 54 0.36 1.86 -0.43
C LEU A 54 -0.19 2.70 0.72
N ILE A 55 -1.02 2.11 1.59
CA ILE A 55 -1.61 2.81 2.73
C ILE A 55 -0.52 3.20 3.75
N LEU A 56 0.38 2.26 4.06
CA LEU A 56 1.43 2.46 5.06
C LEU A 56 2.53 3.42 4.58
N TYR A 57 3.04 3.21 3.37
CA TYR A 57 4.24 3.90 2.86
C TYR A 57 3.91 4.99 1.83
N GLY A 58 2.66 5.11 1.41
CA GLY A 58 2.28 6.00 0.31
C GLY A 58 2.72 5.44 -1.05
N PRO A 59 2.62 6.24 -2.12
CA PRO A 59 3.05 5.83 -3.45
C PRO A 59 4.58 5.60 -3.49
N PRO A 60 5.04 4.54 -4.17
CA PRO A 60 6.47 4.32 -4.34
C PRO A 60 7.09 5.37 -5.26
N LYS A 61 8.36 5.69 -5.01
CA LYS A 61 9.16 6.60 -5.85
C LYS A 61 9.40 6.02 -7.24
N LYS A 62 9.60 4.71 -7.34
CA LYS A 62 9.79 4.01 -8.61
C LYS A 62 9.12 2.64 -8.59
N ILE A 63 8.53 2.28 -9.73
CA ILE A 63 7.94 0.96 -9.97
C ILE A 63 8.73 0.30 -11.09
N LYS A 64 9.27 -0.90 -10.85
CA LYS A 64 9.77 -1.80 -11.90
C LYS A 64 8.71 -2.85 -12.17
N ASN A 65 8.04 -2.76 -13.32
CA ASN A 65 6.99 -3.70 -13.70
C ASN A 65 7.56 -4.79 -14.62
N ARG A 66 7.49 -6.04 -14.19
CA ARG A 66 7.86 -7.23 -14.96
C ARG A 66 6.67 -8.19 -15.09
N ALA A 67 5.48 -7.65 -15.37
CA ALA A 67 4.27 -8.45 -15.56
C ALA A 67 4.30 -9.36 -16.80
N PHE A 68 5.13 -9.04 -17.81
CA PHE A 68 5.22 -9.75 -19.08
C PHE A 68 6.51 -10.54 -19.27
N ALA A 69 7.27 -10.78 -18.19
CA ALA A 69 8.46 -11.61 -18.26
C ALA A 69 8.07 -13.04 -18.67
N THR A 70 8.75 -13.60 -19.68
CA THR A 70 8.44 -14.92 -20.25
C THR A 70 9.09 -16.07 -19.47
N ASP A 71 10.08 -15.75 -18.65
CA ASP A 71 10.94 -16.68 -17.90
C ASP A 71 10.60 -16.75 -16.40
N THR A 72 9.82 -15.80 -15.89
CA THR A 72 9.53 -15.63 -14.47
C THR A 72 8.04 -15.34 -14.23
N ALA A 73 7.55 -15.59 -13.01
CA ALA A 73 6.20 -15.19 -12.65
C ALA A 73 6.04 -13.66 -12.76
N PRO A 74 4.86 -13.15 -13.20
CA PRO A 74 4.59 -11.72 -13.24
C PRO A 74 4.87 -11.08 -11.88
N HIS A 75 5.73 -10.06 -11.85
CA HIS A 75 6.08 -9.39 -10.61
C HIS A 75 6.28 -7.89 -10.79
N VAL A 76 6.12 -7.16 -9.69
CA VAL A 76 6.38 -5.72 -9.62
C VAL A 76 7.23 -5.43 -8.41
N ILE A 77 8.21 -4.54 -8.57
CA ILE A 77 9.07 -4.07 -7.48
C ILE A 77 8.74 -2.61 -7.23
N TRP A 78 8.35 -2.31 -6.00
CA TRP A 78 8.17 -0.94 -5.53
C TRP A 78 9.42 -0.51 -4.80
N ILE A 79 9.93 0.68 -5.15
CA ILE A 79 11.17 1.24 -4.61
C ILE A 79 10.81 2.57 -3.95
N TYR A 80 11.14 2.69 -2.67
CA TYR A 80 10.99 3.88 -1.84
C TYR A 80 12.35 4.54 -1.61
N ASP A 81 12.36 5.60 -0.81
CA ASP A 81 13.61 6.23 -0.36
C ASP A 81 14.43 5.29 0.52
N GLU A 82 15.72 5.62 0.70
CA GLU A 82 16.66 4.86 1.54
C GLU A 82 16.84 3.39 1.13
N GLY A 83 16.52 3.06 -0.13
CA GLY A 83 16.72 1.72 -0.66
C GLY A 83 15.67 0.69 -0.25
N LEU A 84 14.61 1.09 0.46
CA LEU A 84 13.50 0.21 0.83
C LEU A 84 12.78 -0.30 -0.42
N ARG A 85 12.65 -1.64 -0.53
CA ARG A 85 12.02 -2.30 -1.69
C ARG A 85 11.01 -3.35 -1.26
N PHE A 86 9.91 -3.42 -2.00
CA PHE A 86 8.90 -4.47 -1.87
C PHE A 86 8.73 -5.21 -3.20
N LEU A 87 8.92 -6.53 -3.17
CA LEU A 87 8.68 -7.42 -4.30
C LEU A 87 7.28 -8.05 -4.18
N PHE A 88 6.43 -7.78 -5.16
CA PHE A 88 5.13 -8.41 -5.26
C PHE A 88 5.08 -9.34 -6.46
N VAL A 89 4.58 -10.56 -6.27
CA VAL A 89 4.53 -11.61 -7.30
C VAL A 89 3.10 -12.14 -7.43
N ASP A 90 2.59 -12.20 -8.66
CA ASP A 90 1.32 -12.86 -8.98
C ASP A 90 1.58 -14.35 -9.24
N THR A 91 1.64 -15.12 -8.15
CA THR A 91 1.92 -16.55 -8.19
C THR A 91 0.79 -17.37 -8.81
N LYS A 92 -0.44 -16.84 -8.81
CA LYS A 92 -1.65 -17.53 -9.30
C LYS A 92 -2.11 -17.06 -10.68
N ARG A 93 -1.42 -16.08 -11.28
CA ARG A 93 -1.77 -15.43 -12.56
C ARG A 93 -3.21 -14.89 -12.59
N ASN A 94 -3.68 -14.36 -11.47
CA ASN A 94 -5.04 -13.84 -11.31
C ASN A 94 -5.08 -12.34 -10.97
N GLY A 95 -3.93 -11.66 -11.03
CA GLY A 95 -3.78 -10.25 -10.68
C GLY A 95 -3.64 -9.96 -9.19
N ASP A 96 -3.68 -10.97 -8.32
CA ASP A 96 -3.46 -10.85 -6.87
C ASP A 96 -1.96 -11.02 -6.56
N PHE A 97 -1.22 -9.92 -6.66
CA PHE A 97 0.21 -9.90 -6.37
C PHE A 97 0.45 -9.96 -4.85
N LYS A 98 1.10 -11.03 -4.39
CA LYS A 98 1.49 -11.23 -2.99
C LYS A 98 2.88 -10.69 -2.71
N LEU A 99 3.06 -10.12 -1.52
CA LEU A 99 4.37 -9.69 -1.04
C LEU A 99 5.25 -10.90 -0.73
N ILE A 100 6.42 -10.99 -1.37
CA ILE A 100 7.36 -12.10 -1.19
C ILE A 100 8.59 -11.68 -0.35
N GLU A 101 9.06 -10.44 -0.52
CA GLU A 101 10.28 -9.98 0.15
C GLU A 101 10.23 -8.47 0.45
N ASN A 102 10.75 -8.11 1.63
CA ASN A 102 11.11 -6.75 2.00
C ASN A 102 12.63 -6.69 2.06
N VAL A 103 13.26 -5.93 1.16
CA VAL A 103 14.71 -5.74 1.16
C VAL A 103 14.99 -4.31 1.60
N THR A 104 15.48 -4.17 2.83
CA THR A 104 16.29 -3.02 3.24
C THR A 104 17.75 -3.39 3.01
N GLU A 105 18.42 -2.72 2.07
CA GLU A 105 19.89 -2.79 1.99
C GLU A 105 20.44 -2.15 3.27
N GLN A 106 21.18 -2.93 4.08
CA GLN A 106 21.92 -2.45 5.27
C GLN A 106 23.13 -1.61 4.86
#